data_AF-A0A7X0QPT1-F1
#
_entry.id   AF-A0A7X0QPT1-F1
#
_cell.length_a   1.000
_cell.length_b   1.000
_cell.length_c   1.000
_cell.angle_alpha   90.00
_cell.angle_beta   90.00
_cell.angle_gamma   90.00
#
_symmetry.space_group_name_H-M   'P 1'
#
loop_
_entity.id
_entity.type
_entity.pdbx_description
1 polymer ?
#
loop_
_entity_poly.entity_id
_entity_poly.type
_entity_poly.pdbx_seq_one_letter_code
_entity_poly.pdbx_strand_id
1 'polypeptide(L)' 'MLPDALARLAPVWPSYHHGQLALKVVGMDAGQPAALHLGVLAVVTIGFLVLARARLARHG' A
#
# COMPACT_ATOMS: atom_id res chain seq x y z
N MET A 1 2.27 21.99 2.65
CA MET A 1 2.65 21.45 1.33
C MET A 1 3.75 20.43 1.55
N LEU A 2 3.50 19.18 1.16
CA LEU A 2 4.55 18.16 1.18
C LEU A 2 5.55 18.51 0.05
N PRO A 3 6.88 18.36 0.22
CA PRO A 3 7.82 18.60 -0.87
C PRO A 3 7.48 17.73 -2.09
N ASP A 4 7.59 18.28 -3.30
CA ASP A 4 7.24 17.59 -4.56
C ASP A 4 7.92 16.23 -4.70
N ALA A 5 9.17 16.12 -4.29
CA ALA A 5 9.90 14.86 -4.29
C ALA A 5 9.20 13.79 -3.44
N LEU A 6 8.69 14.17 -2.28
CA LEU A 6 8.00 13.26 -1.37
C LEU A 6 6.60 12.92 -1.88
N ALA A 7 5.92 13.86 -2.54
CA ALA A 7 4.61 13.63 -3.16
C ALA A 7 4.70 12.62 -4.32
N ARG A 8 5.74 12.71 -5.16
CA ARG A 8 5.99 11.76 -6.26
C ARG A 8 6.31 10.36 -5.77
N LEU A 9 6.88 10.27 -4.57
CA LEU A 9 7.25 9.02 -3.94
C LEU A 9 6.07 8.35 -3.22
N ALA A 10 5.04 9.10 -2.82
CA ALA A 10 3.89 8.58 -2.06
C ALA A 10 3.31 7.25 -2.59
N PRO A 11 3.15 7.01 -3.90
CA PRO A 11 2.62 5.74 -4.42
C PRO A 11 3.45 4.50 -4.09
N VAL A 12 4.70 4.63 -3.65
CA VAL A 12 5.54 3.49 -3.25
C VAL A 12 5.13 2.93 -1.88
N TRP A 13 4.47 3.74 -1.04
CA TRP A 13 4.12 3.33 0.32
C TRP A 13 2.72 2.70 0.38
N PRO A 14 2.54 1.59 1.12
CA PRO A 14 1.22 0.96 1.27
C PRO A 14 0.20 1.88 1.97
N SER A 15 0.66 2.80 2.83
CA SER A 15 -0.22 3.79 3.48
C SER A 15 -0.89 4.74 2.49
N TYR A 16 -0.23 5.07 1.38
CA TYR A 16 -0.84 5.86 0.31
C TYR A 16 -2.04 5.12 -0.30
N HIS A 17 -1.88 3.84 -0.66
CA HIS A 17 -2.96 3.04 -1.22
C HIS A 17 -4.13 2.85 -0.26
N HIS A 18 -3.84 2.68 1.03
CA HIS A 18 -4.87 2.63 2.07
C HIS A 18 -5.61 3.98 2.16
N GLY A 19 -4.89 5.10 2.18
CA GLY A 19 -5.47 6.44 2.21
C GLY A 19 -6.36 6.72 0.98
N GLN A 20 -5.93 6.30 -0.21
CA GLN A 20 -6.74 6.43 -1.43
C GLN A 20 -8.07 5.66 -1.34
N LEU A 21 -8.08 4.46 -0.75
CA LEU A 21 -9.32 3.72 -0.51
C LEU A 21 -10.25 4.44 0.48
N ALA A 22 -9.71 5.02 1.55
CA ALA A 22 -10.49 5.80 2.50
C ALA A 22 -11.07 7.08 1.87
N LEU A 23 -10.25 7.82 1.11
CA LEU A 23 -10.67 9.03 0.41
C LEU A 23 -11.72 8.75 -0.67
N LYS A 24 -11.68 7.57 -1.28
CA LYS A 24 -12.66 7.16 -2.29
C LYS A 24 -14.09 7.08 -1.75
N VAL A 25 -14.25 6.73 -0.47
CA VAL A 25 -15.56 6.68 0.20
C VAL A 25 -16.25 8.06 0.20
N VAL A 26 -15.45 9.12 0.26
CA VAL A 26 -15.93 10.51 0.27
C VAL A 26 -15.70 11.23 -1.06
N GLY A 27 -15.29 10.51 -2.12
CA GLY A 27 -15.06 11.07 -3.46
C GLY A 27 -13.84 12.00 -3.57
N MET A 28 -12.84 11.82 -2.69
CA MET A 28 -11.61 12.64 -2.64
C MET A 28 -10.34 11.87 -3.06
N ASP A 29 -10.46 10.68 -3.64
CA ASP A 29 -9.32 9.93 -4.13
C ASP A 29 -8.74 10.53 -5.42
N ALA A 30 -7.56 10.07 -5.81
CA ALA A 30 -6.85 10.48 -7.02
C ALA A 30 -7.43 9.87 -8.31
N GLY A 31 -8.66 9.32 -8.27
CA GLY A 31 -9.41 8.80 -9.42
C GLY A 31 -9.01 7.42 -9.91
N GLN A 32 -8.11 6.72 -9.20
CA GLN A 32 -7.63 5.40 -9.61
C GLN A 32 -8.61 4.28 -9.22
N PRO A 33 -8.64 3.14 -9.94
CA PRO A 33 -9.52 2.02 -9.59
C PRO A 33 -9.23 1.45 -8.18
N ALA A 34 -10.29 1.11 -7.43
CA ALA A 34 -10.11 0.54 -6.08
C ALA A 34 -9.36 -0.80 -6.12
N ALA A 35 -9.59 -1.59 -7.17
CA ALA A 35 -8.92 -2.86 -7.42
C ALA A 35 -7.39 -2.72 -7.51
N LEU A 36 -6.88 -1.59 -8.02
CA LEU A 36 -5.44 -1.33 -8.08
C LEU A 36 -4.84 -1.22 -6.67
N HIS A 37 -5.46 -0.41 -5.82
CA HIS A 37 -4.99 -0.22 -4.44
C HIS A 37 -5.08 -1.52 -3.62
N LEU A 38 -6.17 -2.26 -3.77
CA LEU A 38 -6.33 -3.58 -3.15
C LEU A 38 -5.28 -4.57 -3.64
N GLY A 39 -5.00 -4.59 -4.94
CA GLY A 39 -3.96 -5.44 -5.53
C GLY A 39 -2.57 -5.17 -4.95
N VAL A 40 -2.16 -3.90 -4.86
CA VAL A 40 -0.87 -3.55 -4.25
C VAL A 40 -0.81 -3.95 -2.78
N LEU A 41 -1.85 -3.67 -2.00
CA LEU A 41 -1.92 -4.05 -0.58
C LEU A 41 -1.86 -5.57 -0.39
N ALA A 42 -2.50 -6.34 -1.28
CA ALA A 42 -2.44 -7.80 -1.25
C ALA A 42 -1.02 -8.31 -1.51
N VAL A 43 -0.33 -7.77 -2.52
CA VAL A 43 1.07 -8.13 -2.83
C VAL A 43 1.98 -7.84 -1.64
N VAL A 44 1.87 -6.65 -1.04
CA VAL A 44 2.65 -6.27 0.15
C VAL A 44 2.37 -7.24 1.31
N THR A 45 1.09 -7.51 1.59
CA THR A 45 0.67 -8.41 2.69
C THR A 45 1.22 -9.82 2.49
N ILE A 46 1.05 -10.39 1.29
CA ILE A 46 1.53 -11.73 0.98
C ILE A 46 3.07 -11.78 1.03
N GLY A 47 3.75 -10.77 0.50
CA GLY A 47 5.21 -10.69 0.53
C GLY A 47 5.76 -10.73 1.96
N PHE A 48 5.26 -9.85 2.82
CA PHE A 48 5.67 -9.84 4.23
C PHE A 48 5.24 -11.08 5.00
N LEU A 49 4.08 -11.66 4.69
CA LEU A 49 3.65 -12.93 5.26
C LEU A 49 4.63 -14.05 4.90
N VAL A 50 5.03 -14.18 3.63
CA VAL A 50 6.01 -15.18 3.18
C VAL A 50 7.35 -14.97 3.87
N LEU A 51 7.85 -13.72 3.94
CA LEU A 51 9.10 -13.41 4.63
C LEU A 51 9.04 -13.75 6.12
N ALA A 52 7.93 -13.41 6.79
CA ALA A 52 7.72 -13.73 8.21
C ALA A 52 7.69 -15.24 8.44
N ARG A 53 6.99 -16.00 7.59
CA ARG A 53 6.95 -17.47 7.66
C ARG A 53 8.33 -18.08 7.41
N ALA A 54 9.06 -17.61 6.42
CA ALA A 54 10.42 -18.08 6.13
C ALA A 54 11.42 -17.73 7.26
N ARG A 55 11.24 -16.58 7.91
CA ARG A 55 12.01 -16.23 9.12
C ARG A 55 11.68 -17.17 10.28
N LEU A 56 10.40 -17.42 10.53
CA LEU A 56 9.95 -18.30 11.61
C LEU A 56 10.45 -19.74 11.41
N ALA A 57 10.38 -20.27 10.19
CA ALA A 57 10.87 -21.62 9.89
C ALA A 57 12.40 -21.79 10.02
N ARG A 58 13.17 -20.69 9.98
CA ARG A 58 14.65 -20.73 10.11
C ARG A 58 15.15 -20.55 11.55
N HIS A 59 14.36 -19.90 12.41
CA HIS A 59 14.77 -19.53 13.77
C HIS A 59 13.82 -20.02 14.87
N GLY A 60 12.72 -20.66 14.51
CA GLY A 60 11.76 -21.29 15.42
C GLY A 60 11.95 -22.78 15.54
#